data_AF-A0A2M7J768-F1
#
_entry.id   AF-A0A2M7J768-F1
#
_cell.length_a   1.000
_cell.length_b   1.000
_cell.length_c   1.000
_cell.angle_alpha   90.00
_cell.angle_beta   90.00
_cell.angle_gamma   90.00
#
_symmetry.space_group_name_H-M   'P 1'
#
loop_
_entity.id
_entity.type
_entity.pdbx_description
1 polymer ?
#
loop_
_entity_poly.entity_id
_entity_poly.type
_entity_poly.pdbx_seq_one_letter_code
_entity_poly.pdbx_strand_id
1 'polypeptide(L)'
;LLALLLDFFKAGGSASRMTVLYLFIASIPAGIAGILAKDWLAGMFRANSLWISIFFLINAALLIGSDHIKGKNAPLGGGKSFFIGILQALAILPGISRSGSTIGAGIFCGLSREKALEFSFYMSIPAVLFGNLLLGSFSASLFN
;
A
#
# COMPACT_ATOMS: atom_id res chain seq x y z
N LEU A 1 -13.06 -8.09 -1.44
CA LEU A 1 -13.07 -8.14 0.05
C LEU A 1 -13.97 -9.22 0.58
N LEU A 2 -15.28 -9.21 0.28
CA LEU A 2 -16.19 -10.28 0.70
C LEU A 2 -15.70 -11.67 0.27
N ALA A 3 -15.22 -11.80 -0.98
CA ALA A 3 -14.59 -13.04 -1.46
C ALA A 3 -13.39 -13.48 -0.62
N LEU A 4 -12.45 -12.56 -0.33
CA LEU A 4 -11.28 -12.84 0.52
C LEU A 4 -11.70 -13.34 1.91
N LEU A 5 -12.69 -12.69 2.53
CA LEU A 5 -13.20 -13.05 3.86
C LEU A 5 -13.93 -14.40 3.86
N LEU A 6 -14.84 -14.61 2.90
CA LEU A 6 -15.56 -15.87 2.77
C LEU A 6 -14.60 -17.04 2.54
N ASP A 7 -13.59 -16.84 1.69
CA ASP A 7 -12.60 -17.88 1.43
C ASP A 7 -11.63 -18.10 2.59
N PHE A 8 -11.32 -17.06 3.38
CA PHE A 8 -10.46 -17.16 4.55
C PHE A 8 -11.00 -18.18 5.58
N PHE A 9 -12.31 -18.16 5.82
CA PHE A 9 -12.99 -19.06 6.77
C PHE A 9 -13.30 -20.46 6.21
N LYS A 10 -13.11 -20.70 4.91
CA LYS A 10 -13.26 -22.06 4.33
C LYS A 10 -12.06 -22.94 4.69
N ALA A 11 -12.31 -24.24 4.89
CA ALA A 11 -11.27 -25.23 5.17
C ALA A 11 -10.12 -25.20 4.14
N GLY A 12 -10.45 -25.04 2.85
CA GLY A 12 -9.49 -24.90 1.74
C GLY A 12 -8.90 -23.50 1.51
N GLY A 13 -9.17 -22.53 2.38
CA GLY A 13 -8.79 -21.11 2.22
C GLY A 13 -7.31 -20.76 2.37
N SER A 14 -6.38 -21.67 2.08
CA SER A 14 -4.94 -21.48 2.32
C SER A 14 -4.38 -20.28 1.54
N ALA A 15 -4.84 -20.06 0.31
CA ALA A 15 -4.46 -18.91 -0.51
C ALA A 15 -4.88 -17.59 0.11
N SER A 16 -6.13 -17.47 0.60
CA SER A 16 -6.64 -16.26 1.26
C SER A 16 -5.91 -15.98 2.56
N ARG A 17 -5.63 -17.01 3.37
CA ARG A 17 -4.81 -16.89 4.58
C ARG A 17 -3.39 -16.39 4.27
N MET A 18 -2.79 -16.88 3.18
CA MET A 18 -1.48 -16.44 2.72
C MET A 18 -1.51 -14.98 2.24
N THR A 19 -2.54 -14.59 1.50
CA THR A 19 -2.74 -13.19 1.10
C THR A 19 -2.84 -12.29 2.34
N VAL A 20 -3.59 -12.69 3.37
CA VAL A 20 -3.67 -11.93 4.64
C VAL A 20 -2.29 -11.80 5.29
N LEU A 21 -1.50 -12.88 5.37
CA LEU A 21 -0.12 -12.80 5.86
C LEU A 21 0.73 -11.81 5.05
N TYR A 22 0.62 -11.84 3.73
CA TYR A 22 1.31 -10.91 2.83
C TYR A 22 0.88 -9.45 3.02
N LEU A 23 -0.38 -9.19 3.36
CA LEU A 23 -0.84 -7.84 3.73
C LEU A 23 -0.15 -7.32 4.98
N PHE A 24 0.03 -8.18 6.00
CA PHE A 24 0.79 -7.80 7.20
C PHE A 24 2.25 -7.52 6.86
N ILE A 25 2.90 -8.39 6.09
CA ILE A 25 4.30 -8.19 5.65
C ILE A 25 4.45 -6.86 4.90
N ALA A 26 3.55 -6.57 3.95
CA ALA A 26 3.57 -5.33 3.18
C ALA A 26 3.25 -4.09 4.02
N SER A 27 2.53 -4.24 5.14
CA SER A 27 2.20 -3.12 6.02
C SER A 27 3.33 -2.70 6.95
N ILE A 28 4.30 -3.59 7.21
CA ILE A 28 5.42 -3.34 8.13
C ILE A 28 6.23 -2.09 7.73
N PRO A 29 6.75 -1.97 6.49
CA PRO A 29 7.57 -0.81 6.12
C PRO A 29 6.80 0.50 6.23
N ALA A 30 5.54 0.51 5.80
CA ALA A 30 4.69 1.70 5.85
C ALA A 30 4.35 2.11 7.28
N GLY A 31 4.06 1.15 8.16
CA GLY A 31 3.83 1.42 9.58
C GLY A 31 5.05 2.01 10.27
N ILE A 32 6.24 1.43 10.02
CA ILE A 32 7.51 1.95 10.55
C ILE A 32 7.77 3.36 10.04
N ALA A 33 7.67 3.59 8.72
CA ALA A 33 7.89 4.91 8.14
C ALA A 33 6.91 5.96 8.67
N GLY A 34 5.63 5.60 8.85
CA GLY A 34 4.61 6.51 9.39
C GLY A 34 4.91 6.95 10.82
N ILE A 35 5.45 6.05 11.65
CA ILE A 35 5.84 6.37 13.02
C ILE A 35 7.09 7.24 13.04
N LEU A 36 8.14 6.87 12.27
CA LEU A 36 9.43 7.56 12.29
C LEU A 36 9.41 8.93 11.59
N ALA A 37 8.57 9.10 10.55
CA ALA A 37 8.56 10.31 9.73
C ALA A 37 7.53 11.36 10.20
N LYS A 38 6.76 11.09 11.26
CA LYS A 38 5.63 11.94 11.71
C LYS A 38 5.99 13.42 11.82
N ASP A 39 7.09 13.74 12.50
CA ASP A 39 7.49 15.14 12.74
C ASP A 39 8.10 15.80 11.49
N TRP A 40 8.84 15.02 10.69
CA TRP A 40 9.45 15.49 9.45
C TRP A 40 8.40 15.88 8.39
N LEU A 41 7.34 15.07 8.28
CA LEU A 41 6.23 15.33 7.36
C LEU A 41 5.50 16.63 7.70
N ALA A 42 5.28 16.90 8.99
CA ALA A 42 4.63 18.12 9.45
C ALA A 42 5.38 19.38 8.99
N GLY A 43 6.71 19.29 8.83
CA GLY A 43 7.54 20.34 8.22
C GLY A 43 7.38 20.43 6.70
N MET A 44 7.36 19.29 6.00
CA MET A 44 7.21 19.26 4.53
C MET A 44 5.88 19.83 4.03
N PHE A 45 4.77 19.50 4.70
CA PHE A 45 3.44 20.00 4.32
C PHE A 45 3.31 21.52 4.42
N ARG A 46 4.12 22.17 5.27
CA ARG A 46 4.15 23.64 5.40
C ARG A 46 5.09 24.30 4.40
N ALA A 47 6.02 23.55 3.79
CA ALA A 47 7.25 24.13 3.28
C ALA A 47 7.28 24.43 1.77
N ASN A 48 6.55 23.77 0.86
CA ASN A 48 6.60 24.17 -0.56
C ASN A 48 5.65 23.40 -1.49
N SER A 49 4.86 24.11 -2.30
CA SER A 49 4.08 23.53 -3.40
C SER A 49 4.96 22.78 -4.42
N LEU A 50 6.25 23.12 -4.50
CA LEU A 50 7.21 22.50 -5.40
C LEU A 50 7.39 20.99 -5.15
N TRP A 51 7.48 20.57 -3.88
CA TRP A 51 7.72 19.16 -3.53
C TRP A 51 6.54 18.28 -3.92
N ILE A 52 5.32 18.76 -3.72
CA ILE A 52 4.10 18.07 -4.12
C ILE A 52 4.12 17.79 -5.62
N SER A 53 4.46 18.80 -6.43
CA SER A 53 4.55 18.66 -7.88
C SER A 53 5.64 17.68 -8.32
N ILE A 54 6.83 17.73 -7.71
CA ILE A 54 7.94 16.81 -8.02
C ILE A 54 7.52 15.37 -7.71
N PHE A 55 6.98 15.10 -6.53
CA PHE A 55 6.54 13.77 -6.16
C PHE A 55 5.38 13.28 -7.03
N PHE A 56 4.46 14.15 -7.40
CA PHE A 56 3.40 13.81 -8.34
C PHE A 56 3.95 13.36 -9.69
N LEU A 57 4.96 14.05 -10.22
CA LEU A 57 5.64 13.65 -11.46
C LEU A 57 6.39 12.32 -11.31
N ILE A 58 7.04 12.09 -10.16
CA ILE A 58 7.69 10.80 -9.87
C ILE A 58 6.65 9.67 -9.85
N ASN A 59 5.51 9.88 -9.20
CA ASN A 59 4.42 8.91 -9.18
C ASN A 59 3.83 8.66 -10.58
N ALA A 60 3.69 9.70 -11.41
CA ALA A 60 3.28 9.57 -12.79
C ALA A 60 4.29 8.75 -13.62
N ALA A 61 5.60 9.03 -13.46
CA ALA A 61 6.65 8.28 -14.12
C ALA A 61 6.67 6.79 -13.70
N LEU A 62 6.42 6.50 -12.42
CA LEU A 62 6.28 5.14 -11.91
C LEU A 62 5.11 4.41 -12.58
N LEU A 63 3.94 5.07 -12.70
CA LEU A 63 2.76 4.51 -13.35
C LEU A 63 2.99 4.27 -14.85
N ILE A 64 3.52 5.26 -15.57
CA ILE A 64 3.87 5.13 -16.98
C ILE A 64 4.89 4.00 -17.18
N GLY A 65 5.91 3.93 -16.33
CA GLY A 65 6.89 2.84 -16.36
C GLY A 65 6.25 1.47 -16.15
N SER A 66 5.29 1.37 -15.23
CA SER A 66 4.54 0.14 -15.01
C SER A 66 3.68 -0.26 -16.21
N ASP A 67 3.22 0.71 -17.01
CA ASP A 67 2.39 0.43 -18.18
C ASP A 67 3.14 -0.31 -19.29
N HIS A 68 4.46 -0.10 -19.36
CA HIS A 68 5.34 -0.75 -20.33
C HIS A 68 5.75 -2.17 -19.90
N ILE A 69 5.43 -2.59 -18.68
CA ILE A 69 5.74 -3.93 -18.18
C ILE A 69 4.55 -4.85 -18.40
N LYS A 70 4.78 -5.98 -19.10
CA LYS A 70 3.81 -7.06 -19.19
C LYS A 70 3.84 -7.89 -17.91
N GLY A 71 2.73 -7.91 -17.17
CA GLY A 71 2.57 -8.76 -15.99
C GLY A 71 2.79 -10.23 -16.36
N LYS A 72 3.73 -10.90 -15.69
CA LYS A 72 4.10 -12.29 -15.98
C LYS A 72 3.29 -13.31 -15.19
N ASN A 73 2.13 -12.93 -14.64
CA ASN A 73 1.32 -13.73 -13.72
C ASN A 73 2.13 -14.36 -12.58
N ALA A 74 3.21 -13.70 -12.16
CA ALA A 74 4.11 -14.25 -11.17
C ALA A 74 3.35 -14.37 -9.83
N PRO A 75 3.58 -15.43 -9.05
CA PRO A 75 2.89 -15.61 -7.77
C PRO A 75 3.28 -14.48 -6.82
N LEU A 76 2.31 -14.03 -6.02
CA LEU A 76 2.57 -13.15 -4.90
C LEU A 76 3.31 -13.94 -3.82
N GLY A 77 4.36 -13.35 -3.25
CA GLY A 77 5.21 -13.98 -2.25
C GLY A 77 5.72 -12.93 -1.26
N GLY A 78 6.16 -13.38 -0.08
CA GLY A 78 6.55 -12.47 1.02
C GLY A 78 7.57 -11.41 0.62
N GLY A 79 8.58 -11.75 -0.19
CA GLY A 79 9.57 -10.78 -0.67
C GLY A 79 8.97 -9.69 -1.58
N LYS A 80 8.04 -10.05 -2.48
CA LYS A 80 7.33 -9.09 -3.33
C LYS A 80 6.40 -8.22 -2.50
N SER A 81 5.69 -8.82 -1.54
CA SER A 81 4.80 -8.10 -0.63
C SER A 81 5.58 -7.08 0.21
N PHE A 82 6.75 -7.47 0.73
CA PHE A 82 7.62 -6.55 1.45
C PHE A 82 8.10 -5.39 0.56
N PHE A 83 8.53 -5.68 -0.67
CA PHE A 83 8.93 -4.64 -1.63
C PHE A 83 7.78 -3.68 -1.95
N ILE A 84 6.58 -4.19 -2.23
CA ILE A 84 5.38 -3.36 -2.43
C ILE A 84 5.12 -2.49 -1.19
N GLY A 85 5.35 -3.02 0.00
CA GLY A 85 5.28 -2.29 1.27
C GLY A 85 6.28 -1.13 1.39
N ILE A 86 7.48 -1.27 0.84
CA ILE A 86 8.46 -0.17 0.77
C ILE A 86 7.92 0.96 -0.10
N LEU A 87 7.31 0.65 -1.25
CA LEU A 87 6.71 1.68 -2.10
C LEU A 87 5.49 2.32 -1.43
N GLN A 88 4.72 1.56 -0.65
CA GLN A 88 3.67 2.11 0.21
C GLN A 88 4.25 3.08 1.26
N ALA A 89 5.40 2.77 1.86
CA ALA A 89 6.06 3.66 2.82
C ALA A 89 6.48 5.00 2.17
N LEU A 90 6.94 4.96 0.92
CA LEU A 90 7.24 6.18 0.15
C LEU A 90 5.99 7.01 -0.16
N ALA A 91 4.80 6.38 -0.19
CA ALA A 91 3.53 7.07 -0.42
C ALA A 91 3.06 7.96 0.73
N ILE A 92 3.84 8.02 1.83
CA ILE A 92 3.64 8.99 2.90
C ILE A 92 4.09 10.40 2.43
N LEU A 93 4.97 10.48 1.44
CA LEU A 93 5.39 11.75 0.84
C LEU A 93 4.23 12.42 0.11
N PRO A 94 4.03 13.74 0.30
CA PRO A 94 2.91 14.44 -0.31
C PRO A 94 3.04 14.45 -1.83
N GLY A 95 1.97 14.12 -2.54
CA GLY A 95 1.97 14.02 -4.01
C GLY A 95 2.26 12.62 -4.56
N ILE A 96 2.78 11.69 -3.75
CA ILE A 96 2.84 10.27 -4.14
C ILE A 96 1.47 9.63 -3.89
N SER A 97 0.93 8.94 -4.91
CA SER A 97 -0.31 8.19 -4.77
C SER A 97 -0.01 6.81 -4.16
N ARG A 98 -0.68 6.48 -3.04
CA ARG A 98 -0.57 5.13 -2.44
C ARG A 98 -0.97 4.06 -3.45
N SER A 99 -2.15 4.15 -4.06
CA SER A 99 -2.60 3.15 -5.02
C SER A 99 -1.68 3.08 -6.24
N GLY A 100 -1.23 4.22 -6.75
CA GLY A 100 -0.32 4.27 -7.90
C GLY A 100 1.02 3.57 -7.62
N SER A 101 1.67 3.94 -6.52
CA SER A 101 2.94 3.34 -6.09
C SER A 101 2.82 1.83 -5.83
N THR A 102 1.77 1.36 -5.17
CA THR A 102 1.62 -0.05 -4.82
C THR A 102 1.17 -0.92 -5.99
N ILE A 103 0.33 -0.40 -6.89
CA ILE A 103 -0.04 -1.08 -8.14
C ILE A 103 1.18 -1.19 -9.05
N GLY A 104 1.89 -0.08 -9.27
CA GLY A 104 3.08 -0.07 -10.11
C GLY A 104 4.19 -0.98 -9.57
N ALA A 105 4.42 -0.98 -8.25
CA ALA A 105 5.35 -1.92 -7.60
C ALA A 105 4.95 -3.39 -7.81
N GLY A 106 3.65 -3.70 -7.72
CA GLY A 106 3.13 -5.03 -7.98
C GLY A 106 3.39 -5.48 -9.42
N ILE A 107 3.14 -4.60 -10.38
CA ILE A 107 3.40 -4.86 -11.80
C ILE A 107 4.92 -5.03 -12.06
N PHE A 108 5.77 -4.20 -11.47
CA PHE A 108 7.23 -4.35 -11.53
C PHE A 108 7.72 -5.67 -10.92
N CYS A 109 7.04 -6.17 -9.88
CA CYS A 109 7.27 -7.49 -9.31
C CYS A 109 6.72 -8.66 -10.17
N GLY A 110 6.15 -8.36 -11.34
CA GLY A 110 5.63 -9.32 -12.30
C GLY A 110 4.22 -9.81 -12.01
N LEU A 111 3.47 -9.17 -11.11
CA LEU A 111 2.05 -9.47 -10.91
C LEU A 111 1.25 -9.08 -12.17
N SER A 112 0.09 -9.72 -12.36
CA SER A 112 -0.89 -9.20 -13.31
C SER A 112 -1.45 -7.86 -12.80
N ARG A 113 -1.98 -7.04 -13.71
CA ARG A 113 -2.58 -5.74 -13.34
C ARG A 113 -3.73 -5.93 -12.36
N GLU A 114 -4.55 -6.96 -12.59
CA GLU A 114 -5.69 -7.32 -11.75
C GLU A 114 -5.23 -7.72 -10.34
N LYS A 115 -4.20 -8.59 -10.23
CA LYS A 115 -3.64 -9.00 -8.94
C LYS A 115 -2.98 -7.85 -8.20
N ALA A 116 -2.27 -6.97 -8.91
CA ALA A 116 -1.64 -5.78 -8.32
C ALA A 116 -2.70 -4.81 -7.78
N LEU A 117 -3.77 -4.57 -8.55
CA LEU A 117 -4.90 -3.74 -8.15
C LEU A 117 -5.63 -4.33 -6.94
N GLU A 118 -5.93 -5.63 -6.97
CA GLU A 118 -6.59 -6.32 -5.86
C GLU A 118 -5.73 -6.27 -4.58
N PHE A 119 -4.45 -6.59 -4.67
CA PHE A 119 -3.55 -6.55 -3.52
C PHE A 119 -3.41 -5.13 -2.97
N SER A 120 -3.24 -4.13 -3.85
CA SER A 120 -3.21 -2.72 -3.47
C SER A 120 -4.49 -2.26 -2.76
N PHE A 121 -5.66 -2.75 -3.19
CA PHE A 121 -6.91 -2.44 -2.54
C PHE A 121 -6.96 -3.05 -1.14
N TYR A 122 -6.56 -4.31 -0.97
CA TYR A 122 -6.53 -4.96 0.33
C TYR A 122 -5.54 -4.33 1.30
N MET A 123 -4.39 -3.83 0.84
CA MET A 123 -3.42 -3.14 1.70
C MET A 123 -3.96 -1.84 2.31
N SER A 124 -4.98 -1.22 1.70
CA SER A 124 -5.61 -0.04 2.28
C SER A 124 -6.25 -0.31 3.65
N ILE A 125 -6.68 -1.55 3.90
CA ILE A 125 -7.37 -1.96 5.12
C ILE A 125 -6.45 -1.86 6.35
N PRO A 126 -5.32 -2.61 6.42
CA PRO A 126 -4.41 -2.48 7.54
C PRO A 126 -3.84 -1.06 7.63
N ALA A 127 -3.53 -0.40 6.51
CA ALA A 127 -3.00 0.96 6.53
C ALA A 127 -3.94 1.97 7.20
N VAL A 128 -5.23 1.95 6.84
CA VAL A 128 -6.25 2.84 7.44
C VAL A 128 -6.51 2.46 8.89
N LEU A 129 -6.62 1.16 9.19
CA LEU A 129 -6.88 0.69 10.55
C LEU A 129 -5.75 1.08 11.51
N PHE A 130 -4.49 0.81 11.13
CA PHE A 130 -3.33 1.19 11.93
C PHE A 130 -3.19 2.71 12.05
N GLY A 131 -3.42 3.46 10.98
CA GLY A 131 -3.40 4.92 11.02
C GLY A 131 -4.41 5.49 12.03
N ASN A 132 -5.67 5.01 11.99
CA ASN A 132 -6.71 5.47 12.89
C ASN A 132 -6.50 5.04 14.35
N LEU A 133 -5.94 3.84 14.58
CA LEU A 133 -5.56 3.37 15.92
C LEU A 133 -4.44 4.24 16.51
N LEU A 134 -3.40 4.54 15.72
CA LEU A 134 -2.27 5.36 16.16
C LEU A 134 -2.65 6.83 16.41
N LEU A 135 -3.60 7.37 15.64
CA LEU A 135 -4.09 8.74 15.80
C LEU A 135 -5.19 8.87 16.87
N GLY A 136 -5.62 7.76 17.49
CA GLY A 136 -6.72 7.74 18.46
C GLY A 136 -8.10 8.08 17.88
N SER A 137 -8.21 8.27 16.55
CA SER A 137 -9.43 8.69 15.87
C SER A 137 -10.50 7.60 15.78
N PHE A 138 -10.12 6.33 16.03
CA PHE A 138 -11.05 5.20 15.99
C PHE A 138 -12.15 5.27 17.08
N SER A 139 -11.92 5.99 18.18
CA SER A 139 -12.91 6.19 19.24
C SER A 139 -13.85 7.38 19.00
N ALA A 140 -13.49 8.35 18.16
CA ALA A 140 -14.24 9.61 18.04
C ALA A 140 -15.40 9.54 17.05
N SER A 141 -15.39 8.60 16.10
CA SER A 141 -16.38 8.50 15.02
C SER A 141 -17.45 7.43 15.22
N LEU A 142 -17.36 6.63 16.29
CA LEU A 142 -18.35 5.59 16.63
C LEU A 142 -19.31 6.03 17.76
N PHE A 143 -19.02 7.14 18.42
CA PHE A 143 -19.79 7.66 19.56
C PHE A 143 -20.25 9.11 19.38
N ASN A 144 -20.16 9.67 18.17
CA ASN A 144 -20.76 10.94 17.75
C ASN A 144 -21.58 10.74 16.48
#